data_AF-A0A2Z7D7R4-F1
#
_entry.id   AF-A0A2Z7D7R4-F1
#
_cell.length_a   1.000
_cell.length_b   1.000
_cell.length_c   1.000
_cell.angle_alpha   90.00
_cell.angle_beta   90.00
_cell.angle_gamma   90.00
#
_symmetry.space_group_name_H-M   'P 1'
#
loop_
_entity.id
_entity.type
_entity.pdbx_description
1 polymer ?
#
loop_
_entity_poly.entity_id
_entity_poly.type
_entity_poly.pdbx_seq_one_letter_code
_entity_poly.pdbx_strand_id
1 'polypeptide(L)'
;MAPSVSRTRADAALRMKQIALDNQSRMIRLLRAKLATERRESTAIKKEHESIQARIQETEDTIQEKHLVIEALVEEKASLLQTIQGLQEDNGAPAPFDDEWEEEPEEDPEE
;
A
#
# COMPACT_ATOMS: atom_id res chain seq x y z
N MET A 1 16.03 51.00 60.45
CA MET A 1 16.08 50.47 59.07
C MET A 1 15.42 49.09 59.06
N ALA A 2 14.59 48.77 58.05
CA ALA A 2 13.73 47.57 58.05
C ALA A 2 14.25 46.47 57.08
N PRO A 3 15.16 45.58 57.51
CA PRO A 3 15.76 44.55 56.65
C PRO A 3 14.88 43.30 56.41
N SER A 4 13.84 43.05 57.21
CA SER A 4 13.03 41.82 57.15
C SER A 4 12.12 41.73 55.91
N VAL A 5 11.57 42.86 55.47
CA VAL A 5 10.64 42.92 54.32
C VAL A 5 11.37 42.60 53.00
N SER A 6 12.61 43.07 52.84
CA SER A 6 13.42 42.82 51.64
C SER A 6 13.84 41.35 51.48
N ARG A 7 14.13 40.64 52.59
CA ARG A 7 14.44 39.19 52.56
C ARG A 7 13.25 38.36 52.10
N THR A 8 12.06 38.64 52.64
CA THR A 8 10.83 37.93 52.27
C THR A 8 10.50 38.07 50.78
N ARG A 9 10.72 39.26 50.20
CA ARG A 9 10.52 39.51 48.77
C ARG A 9 11.52 38.74 47.90
N ALA A 10 12.77 38.65 48.32
CA ALA A 10 13.79 37.88 47.63
C ALA A 10 13.48 36.36 47.64
N ASP A 11 13.03 35.83 48.77
CA ASP A 11 12.66 34.42 48.90
C ASP A 11 11.43 34.06 48.05
N ALA A 12 10.43 34.95 47.99
CA ALA A 12 9.28 34.77 47.10
C ALA A 12 9.71 34.74 45.62
N ALA A 13 10.60 35.65 45.21
CA ALA A 13 11.13 35.67 43.84
C ALA A 13 11.91 34.39 43.49
N LEU A 14 12.69 33.84 44.43
CA LEU A 14 13.39 32.56 44.24
C LEU A 14 12.41 31.40 44.07
N ARG A 15 11.37 31.31 44.91
CA ARG A 15 10.33 30.27 44.81
C ARG A 15 9.59 30.32 43.48
N MET A 16 9.26 31.52 43.00
CA MET A 16 8.61 31.70 41.69
C MET A 16 9.51 31.23 40.54
N LYS A 17 10.81 31.55 40.59
CA LYS A 17 11.78 31.07 39.59
C LYS A 17 11.90 29.56 39.59
N GLN A 18 11.92 28.92 40.76
CA GLN A 18 11.98 27.46 40.86
C GLN A 18 10.75 26.81 40.22
N ILE A 19 9.54 27.30 40.53
CA ILE A 19 8.30 26.80 39.95
C ILE A 19 8.29 26.97 38.42
N ALA A 20 8.76 28.13 37.92
CA ALA A 20 8.86 28.37 36.50
C ALA A 20 9.81 27.38 35.80
N LEU A 21 10.98 27.11 36.39
CA LEU A 21 11.94 26.14 35.89
C LEU A 21 11.41 24.70 35.93
N ASP A 22 10.70 24.32 37.00
CA ASP A 22 10.11 22.99 37.12
C ASP A 22 9.01 22.77 36.08
N ASN A 23 8.21 23.80 35.80
CA ASN A 23 7.19 23.77 34.74
C ASN A 23 7.80 23.65 33.34
N GLN A 24 8.86 24.42 33.06
CA GLN A 24 9.60 24.28 31.80
C GLN A 24 10.21 22.87 31.67
N SER A 25 10.81 22.35 32.73
CA SER A 25 11.37 20.99 32.76
C SER A 25 10.31 19.92 32.54
N ARG A 26 9.10 20.11 33.09
CA ARG A 26 7.94 19.24 32.81
C ARG A 26 7.53 19.30 31.34
N MET A 27 7.43 20.50 30.77
CA MET A 27 7.07 20.67 29.36
C MET A 27 8.09 20.00 28.43
N ILE A 28 9.38 20.17 28.69
CA ILE A 28 10.45 19.53 27.92
C ILE A 28 10.31 18.00 27.96
N ARG A 29 10.00 17.42 29.13
CA ARG A 29 9.77 15.97 29.25
C ARG A 29 8.57 15.50 28.43
N LEU A 30 7.46 16.24 28.45
CA LEU A 30 6.26 15.91 27.66
C LEU A 30 6.54 15.98 26.16
N LEU A 31 7.23 17.03 25.69
CA LEU A 31 7.61 17.18 24.30
C LEU A 31 8.54 16.05 23.84
N ARG A 32 9.51 15.64 24.67
CA ARG A 32 10.38 14.50 24.37
C ARG A 32 9.62 13.18 24.33
N ALA A 33 8.67 12.98 25.23
CA ALA A 33 7.83 11.78 25.23
C ALA A 33 6.97 11.72 23.96
N LYS A 34 6.33 12.83 23.56
CA LYS A 34 5.55 12.91 22.33
C LYS A 34 6.43 12.69 21.09
N LEU A 35 7.62 13.29 21.03
CA LEU A 35 8.54 13.05 19.93
C LEU A 35 8.99 11.58 19.86
N ALA A 36 9.15 10.91 20.99
CA ALA A 36 9.50 9.50 21.03
C ALA A 36 8.33 8.59 20.58
N THR A 37 7.07 8.95 20.84
CA THR A 37 5.92 8.18 20.32
C THR A 37 5.80 8.35 18.81
N GLU A 38 5.85 9.59 18.32
CA GLU A 38 5.79 9.90 16.88
C GLU A 38 6.90 9.18 16.09
N ARG A 39 8.12 9.11 16.64
CA ARG A 39 9.21 8.35 16.03
C ARG A 39 8.92 6.85 15.94
N ARG A 40 8.35 6.25 16.98
CA ARG A 40 7.98 4.83 16.97
C ARG A 40 6.88 4.55 15.97
N GLU A 41 5.86 5.40 15.93
CA GLU A 41 4.76 5.31 14.96
C GLU A 41 5.28 5.45 13.53
N SER A 42 6.13 6.43 13.26
CA SER A 42 6.79 6.59 11.96
C SER A 42 7.61 5.35 11.57
N THR A 43 8.35 4.75 12.50
CA THR A 43 9.10 3.52 12.22
C THR A 43 8.19 2.32 11.92
N ALA A 44 7.05 2.22 12.61
CA ALA A 44 6.08 1.16 12.38
C ALA A 44 5.43 1.31 11.01
N ILE A 45 4.97 2.52 10.66
CA ILE A 45 4.38 2.83 9.36
C ILE A 45 5.36 2.52 8.22
N LYS A 46 6.64 2.88 8.39
CA LYS A 46 7.66 2.58 7.40
C LYS A 46 7.81 1.07 7.16
N LYS A 47 7.85 0.28 8.23
CA LYS A 47 7.97 -1.18 8.13
C LYS A 47 6.74 -1.81 7.43
N GLU A 48 5.54 -1.35 7.78
CA GLU A 48 4.32 -1.82 7.11
C GLU A 48 4.32 -1.44 5.63
N HIS A 49 4.76 -0.23 5.29
CA HIS A 49 4.89 0.20 3.89
C HIS A 49 5.87 -0.68 3.10
N GLU A 50 7.06 -0.96 3.65
CA GLU A 50 8.03 -1.88 3.04
C GLU A 50 7.45 -3.29 2.85
N SER A 51 6.69 -3.80 3.84
CA SER A 51 6.04 -5.10 3.73
C SER A 51 4.95 -5.14 2.65
N ILE A 52 4.16 -4.07 2.53
CA ILE A 52 3.14 -3.97 1.49
C ILE A 52 3.80 -3.89 0.11
N GLN A 53 4.88 -3.11 -0.02
CA GLN A 53 5.62 -2.99 -1.26
C GLN A 53 6.19 -4.34 -1.72
N ALA A 54 6.73 -5.14 -0.80
CA ALA A 54 7.21 -6.48 -1.13
C ALA A 54 6.09 -7.40 -1.64
N ARG A 55 4.89 -7.33 -1.03
CA ARG A 55 3.72 -8.12 -1.47
C ARG A 55 3.19 -7.67 -2.83
N ILE A 56 3.23 -6.36 -3.11
CA ILE A 56 2.87 -5.83 -4.43
C ILE A 56 3.83 -6.39 -5.47
N GLN A 57 5.14 -6.32 -5.23
CA GLN A 57 6.15 -6.84 -6.15
C GLN A 57 5.96 -8.35 -6.42
N GLU A 58 5.74 -9.15 -5.38
CA GLU A 58 5.47 -10.58 -5.52
C GLU A 58 4.23 -10.85 -6.40
N THR A 59 3.18 -10.05 -6.22
CA THR A 59 1.95 -10.16 -7.00
C THR A 59 2.18 -9.74 -8.46
N GLU A 60 2.94 -8.67 -8.69
CA GLU A 60 3.32 -8.20 -10.02
C GLU A 60 4.15 -9.27 -10.76
N ASP A 61 5.15 -9.85 -10.10
CA ASP A 61 5.98 -10.93 -10.66
C ASP A 61 5.13 -12.14 -11.03
N THR A 62 4.19 -12.53 -10.15
CA THR A 62 3.25 -13.63 -10.42
C THR A 62 2.33 -13.33 -11.61
N ILE A 63 1.86 -12.09 -11.75
CA ILE A 63 1.02 -11.66 -12.88
C ILE A 63 1.84 -11.72 -14.17
N GLN A 64 3.09 -11.26 -14.15
CA GLN A 64 3.98 -11.32 -15.31
C GLN A 64 4.26 -12.76 -15.74
N GLU A 65 4.54 -13.66 -14.79
CA GLU A 65 4.72 -15.09 -15.09
C GLU A 65 3.47 -15.68 -15.74
N LYS A 66 2.28 -15.41 -15.17
CA LYS A 66 1.02 -15.87 -15.76
C LYS A 66 0.77 -15.29 -17.14
N HIS A 67 1.14 -14.04 -17.38
CA HIS A 67 1.00 -13.41 -18.68
C HIS A 67 1.82 -14.15 -19.75
N LEU A 68 3.08 -14.49 -19.45
CA LEU A 68 3.93 -15.26 -20.35
C LEU A 68 3.35 -16.65 -20.66
N VAL A 69 2.78 -17.32 -19.66
CA VAL A 69 2.11 -18.62 -19.87
C VAL A 69 0.90 -18.47 -20.79
N ILE A 70 0.10 -17.42 -20.60
CA ILE A 70 -1.07 -17.16 -21.45
C ILE A 70 -0.62 -16.87 -22.89
N GLU A 71 0.42 -16.06 -23.10
CA GLU A 71 0.98 -15.78 -24.43
C GLU A 71 1.41 -17.08 -25.13
N ALA A 72 2.16 -17.94 -24.44
CA ALA A 72 2.59 -19.23 -24.98
C ALA A 72 1.40 -20.14 -25.36
N LEU A 73 0.36 -20.19 -24.52
CA LEU A 73 -0.85 -20.98 -24.80
C LEU A 73 -1.64 -20.41 -25.99
N VAL A 74 -1.67 -19.09 -26.16
CA VAL A 74 -2.31 -18.44 -27.31
C VAL A 74 -1.57 -18.79 -28.61
N GLU A 75 -0.24 -18.78 -28.59
CA GLU A 75 0.58 -19.16 -29.74
C GLU A 75 0.44 -20.66 -30.08
N GLU A 76 0.43 -21.54 -29.07
CA GLU A 76 0.19 -22.96 -29.26
C GLU A 76 -1.19 -23.22 -29.86
N LYS A 77 -2.24 -22.58 -29.33
CA LYS A 77 -3.61 -22.68 -29.86
C LYS A 77 -3.67 -22.26 -31.33
N ALA A 78 -3.02 -21.14 -31.70
CA ALA A 78 -2.98 -20.67 -33.08
C ALA A 78 -2.29 -21.68 -34.01
N SER A 79 -1.16 -22.25 -33.57
CA SER A 79 -0.42 -23.28 -34.31
C SER A 79 -1.25 -24.57 -34.49
N LEU A 80 -1.98 -24.98 -33.45
CA LEU A 80 -2.88 -26.13 -33.51
C LEU A 80 -4.03 -25.90 -34.49
N LEU A 81 -4.66 -24.72 -34.45
CA LEU A 81 -5.74 -24.37 -35.39
C LEU A 81 -5.25 -24.40 -36.83
N GLN A 82 -4.07 -23.86 -37.11
CA GLN A 82 -3.46 -23.92 -38.44
C GLN A 82 -3.23 -25.37 -38.90
N THR A 83 -2.74 -26.22 -38.00
CA THR A 83 -2.52 -27.65 -38.29
C THR A 83 -3.83 -28.38 -38.61
N ILE A 84 -4.89 -28.13 -37.82
CA ILE A 84 -6.20 -28.73 -38.04
C ILE A 84 -6.77 -28.29 -39.39
N GLN A 85 -6.66 -27.01 -39.73
CA GLN A 85 -7.14 -26.49 -41.00
C GLN A 85 -6.43 -27.15 -42.18
N GLY A 86 -5.09 -27.27 -42.16
CA GLY A 86 -4.35 -27.98 -43.20
C GLY A 86 -4.80 -29.44 -43.37
N LEU A 87 -5.06 -30.15 -42.27
CA LEU A 87 -5.58 -31.52 -42.32
C LEU A 87 -7.01 -31.62 -42.86
N GLN A 88 -7.86 -30.63 -42.60
CA GLN A 88 -9.22 -30.58 -43.15
C GLN A 88 -9.21 -30.34 -44.66
N GLU A 89 -8.36 -29.41 -45.12
CA GLU A 89 -8.14 -29.10 -46.54
C GLU A 89 -7.67 -30.35 -47.31
N ASP A 90 -6.69 -31.09 -46.77
CA ASP A 90 -6.17 -32.33 -47.38
C ASP A 90 -7.21 -33.45 -47.47
N ASN A 91 -8.12 -33.53 -46.48
CA ASN A 91 -9.15 -34.58 -46.42
C ASN A 91 -10.42 -34.27 -47.24
N GLY A 92 -10.52 -33.08 -47.85
CA GLY A 92 -11.68 -32.67 -48.68
C GLY A 92 -12.99 -32.53 -47.91
N ALA A 93 -12.93 -32.42 -46.58
CA ALA A 93 -14.10 -32.20 -45.75
C ALA A 93 -14.43 -30.69 -45.69
N PRO A 94 -15.70 -30.27 -45.91
CA PRO A 94 -16.09 -28.88 -45.64
C PRO A 94 -15.84 -28.55 -44.16
N ALA A 95 -15.46 -27.31 -43.87
CA ALA A 95 -15.24 -26.84 -42.50
C ALA A 95 -16.50 -27.11 -41.63
N PRO A 96 -16.38 -27.72 -40.43
CA PRO A 96 -17.55 -28.13 -39.64
C PRO A 96 -18.30 -27.03 -38.89
N PHE A 97 -17.86 -25.77 -38.91
CA PHE A 97 -18.47 -24.70 -38.12
C PHE A 97 -18.92 -23.56 -39.04
N ASP A 98 -20.00 -23.81 -39.77
CA ASP A 98 -20.85 -22.78 -40.40
C ASP A 98 -22.17 -22.60 -39.60
N ASP A 99 -22.23 -23.12 -38.37
CA ASP A 99 -23.43 -23.08 -37.53
C ASP A 99 -23.23 -22.05 -36.40
N GLU A 100 -23.72 -20.83 -36.65
CA GLU A 100 -24.65 -20.16 -35.72
C GLU A 100 -24.11 -19.84 -34.29
N TRP A 101 -23.05 -19.03 -34.18
CA TRP A 101 -22.69 -18.33 -32.93
C TRP A 101 -23.08 -16.84 -32.94
N GLU A 102 -23.92 -16.41 -33.90
CA GLU A 102 -24.62 -15.13 -33.78
C GLU A 102 -25.85 -15.34 -32.90
N GLU A 103 -25.69 -15.14 -31.59
CA GLU A 103 -26.66 -14.49 -30.70
C GLU A 103 -26.14 -14.53 -29.25
N GLU A 104 -25.32 -13.53 -28.87
CA GLU A 104 -25.34 -13.08 -27.48
C GLU A 104 -26.67 -12.32 -27.30
N PRO A 105 -27.57 -12.70 -26.37
CA PRO A 105 -28.67 -11.82 -26.03
C PRO A 105 -28.08 -10.56 -25.38
N GLU A 106 -28.32 -9.41 -26.02
CA GLU A 106 -28.20 -8.11 -25.37
C GLU A 106 -29.16 -8.09 -24.17
N GLU A 107 -28.66 -8.37 -22.96
CA GLU A 107 -29.39 -8.10 -21.73
C GLU A 107 -28.93 -6.75 -21.15
N ASP A 108 -29.84 -5.79 -21.35
CA ASP A 108 -29.97 -4.41 -20.90
C ASP A 108 -29.38 -4.09 -19.49
N PRO A 109 -28.73 -2.93 -19.27
CA PRO A 109 -28.39 -2.47 -17.93
C PRO A 109 -29.64 -1.98 -17.17
N GLU A 110 -30.15 -2.80 -16.24
CA GLU A 110 -31.11 -2.32 -15.24
C GLU A 110 -30.42 -1.59 -14.07
N GLU A 111 -30.58 -0.25 -14.09
CA GLU A 111 -30.52 0.77 -13.01
C GLU A 111 -29.29 0.94 -12.10
#